data_AF-A0A5E7RP72-F1
#
_entry.id   AF-A0A5E7RP72-F1
#
_cell.length_a   1.000
_cell.length_b   1.000
_cell.length_c   1.000
_cell.angle_alpha   90.00
_cell.angle_beta   90.00
_cell.angle_gamma   90.00
#
_symmetry.space_group_name_H-M   'P 1'
#
loop_
_entity.id
_entity.type
_entity.pdbx_description
1 polymer ?
#
loop_
_entity_poly.entity_id
_entity_poly.type
_entity_poly.pdbx_seq_one_letter_code
_entity_poly.pdbx_strand_id
1 'polypeptide(L)'
;MNELNAPTAAHLSVLANLSDAALLAPLSIGDVEPAEALPMFPVQAPAPVAPLPSLEELLAEAESVFTAETAQDLYRRTLTVGGVHPSETVSTKLAGNGQKLSDALRNVVGETLKTPDDLRYAMRVFAAHAVNSLIGNRRDELMIREAEAAKAVHNEWEQKVLVAARGEVAAIQASGKLSAEEFEFLLELVDGNKAGMAQNLAGPDVDVPALVAGRGTDWRSIANSWAGACKSRGAVTFEAGADAAGPRSFCIEVQPEAGWVLMTHVDQQWIPIEASADGTARAISTREQAMLVRSLSAKPAPYFGVVFADKLRGAV
;
A
#
# COMPACT_ATOMS: atom_id res chain seq x y z
N MET A 1 25.41 -35.40 7.16
CA MET A 1 25.34 -35.34 5.68
C MET A 1 25.30 -36.77 5.21
N ASN A 2 24.14 -37.28 4.80
CA ASN A 2 24.02 -38.61 4.22
C ASN A 2 24.01 -38.47 2.69
N GLU A 3 24.94 -39.16 2.06
CA GLU A 3 25.16 -39.18 0.62
C GLU A 3 23.91 -39.72 -0.10
N LEU A 4 23.35 -38.92 -1.01
CA LEU A 4 22.42 -39.41 -2.02
C LEU A 4 23.25 -40.17 -3.06
N ASN A 5 23.25 -41.49 -2.99
CA ASN A 5 23.88 -42.33 -4.01
C ASN A 5 23.25 -42.03 -5.37
N ALA A 6 24.08 -41.64 -6.33
CA ALA A 6 23.64 -41.41 -7.70
C ALA A 6 23.12 -42.74 -8.31
N PRO A 7 22.02 -42.70 -9.08
CA PRO A 7 21.46 -43.89 -9.71
C PRO A 7 22.47 -44.50 -10.68
N THR A 8 22.65 -45.82 -10.61
CA THR A 8 23.59 -46.56 -11.47
C THR A 8 23.12 -46.54 -12.93
N ALA A 9 24.06 -46.65 -13.87
CA ALA A 9 23.79 -46.60 -15.31
C ALA A 9 22.78 -47.66 -15.80
N ALA A 10 22.62 -48.76 -15.06
CA ALA A 10 21.62 -49.78 -15.30
C ALA A 10 20.18 -49.31 -14.96
N HIS A 11 19.99 -48.45 -13.96
CA HIS A 11 18.68 -47.87 -13.64
C HIS A 11 18.26 -46.83 -14.69
N LEU A 12 19.22 -46.10 -15.24
CA LEU A 12 18.94 -45.11 -16.28
C LEU A 12 18.66 -45.76 -17.65
N SER A 13 19.27 -46.90 -17.97
CA SER A 13 18.97 -47.63 -19.21
C SER A 13 17.61 -48.35 -19.20
N VAL A 14 17.11 -48.74 -18.02
CA VAL A 14 15.77 -49.29 -17.85
C VAL A 14 14.71 -48.20 -18.05
N LEU A 15 14.92 -46.99 -17.51
CA LEU A 15 14.02 -45.86 -17.71
C LEU A 15 13.99 -45.37 -19.17
N ALA A 16 15.14 -45.40 -19.86
CA ALA A 16 15.23 -44.97 -21.27
C ALA A 16 14.52 -45.90 -22.26
N ASN A 17 14.21 -47.14 -21.86
CA ASN A 17 13.56 -48.14 -22.70
C ASN A 17 12.05 -48.31 -22.41
N LEU A 18 11.48 -47.53 -21.50
CA LEU A 18 10.04 -47.52 -21.26
C LEU A 18 9.36 -46.65 -22.32
N SER A 19 8.49 -47.27 -23.12
CA SER A 19 7.62 -46.52 -24.04
C SER A 19 6.55 -45.74 -23.25
N ASP A 20 6.09 -44.59 -23.77
CA ASP A 20 5.06 -43.76 -23.12
C ASP A 20 3.75 -44.54 -22.84
N ALA A 21 3.46 -45.56 -23.64
CA ALA A 21 2.32 -46.46 -23.42
C ALA A 21 2.47 -47.34 -22.16
N ALA A 22 3.69 -47.62 -21.71
CA ALA A 22 3.97 -48.40 -20.51
C ALA A 22 3.93 -47.56 -19.22
N LEU A 23 4.19 -46.25 -19.30
CA LEU A 23 4.11 -45.34 -18.16
C LEU A 23 2.67 -44.93 -17.81
N LEU A 24 1.75 -45.05 -18.77
CA LEU A 24 0.34 -44.67 -18.61
C LEU A 24 -0.60 -45.88 -18.50
N ALA A 25 -0.07 -47.11 -18.52
CA ALA A 25 -0.88 -48.30 -18.32
C ALA A 25 -1.33 -48.42 -16.85
N PRO A 26 -2.63 -48.59 -16.56
CA PRO A 26 -3.10 -48.86 -15.21
C PRO A 26 -2.57 -50.22 -14.75
N LEU A 27 -1.96 -50.25 -13.56
CA LEU A 27 -1.39 -51.47 -12.96
C LEU A 27 -2.51 -52.51 -12.71
N SER A 28 -2.76 -53.38 -13.68
CA SER A 28 -3.58 -54.57 -13.49
C SER A 28 -2.71 -55.69 -12.95
N ILE A 29 -2.87 -55.98 -11.66
CA ILE A 29 -2.32 -57.18 -11.03
C ILE A 29 -3.46 -58.20 -11.00
N GLY A 30 -3.35 -59.23 -11.84
CA GLY A 30 -4.18 -60.43 -11.78
C GLY A 30 -3.34 -61.64 -11.40
N ASP A 31 -3.88 -62.42 -10.45
CA ASP A 31 -3.54 -63.77 -10.03
C ASP A 31 -2.16 -64.04 -9.42
N VAL A 32 -2.03 -63.65 -8.15
CA VAL A 32 -1.28 -64.42 -7.14
C VAL A 32 -2.21 -64.57 -5.92
N GLU A 33 -2.26 -65.78 -5.36
CA GLU A 33 -3.05 -66.21 -4.19
C GLU A 33 -3.16 -65.15 -3.08
N PRO A 34 -4.25 -65.14 -2.26
CA PRO A 34 -4.50 -64.09 -1.29
C PRO A 34 -3.45 -64.13 -0.18
N ALA A 35 -2.36 -63.39 -0.36
CA ALA A 35 -1.48 -63.00 0.72
C ALA A 35 -2.29 -62.11 1.67
N GLU A 36 -2.28 -62.47 2.96
CA GLU A 36 -2.91 -61.70 4.03
C GLU A 36 -2.73 -60.21 3.79
N ALA A 37 -3.85 -59.49 3.65
CA ALA A 37 -3.85 -58.05 3.55
C ALA A 37 -3.10 -57.49 4.75
N LEU A 38 -1.88 -56.97 4.51
CA LEU A 38 -1.21 -56.13 5.48
C LEU A 38 -2.20 -55.03 5.87
N PRO A 39 -2.42 -54.77 7.17
CA PRO A 39 -3.36 -53.76 7.57
C PRO A 39 -2.91 -52.44 6.93
N MET A 40 -3.76 -51.87 6.07
CA MET A 40 -3.68 -50.45 5.76
C MET A 40 -3.69 -49.74 7.10
N PHE A 41 -2.55 -49.18 7.49
CA PHE A 41 -2.54 -48.23 8.59
C PHE A 41 -3.51 -47.12 8.17
N PRO A 42 -4.60 -46.88 8.92
CA PRO A 42 -5.48 -45.78 8.58
C PRO A 42 -4.63 -44.52 8.57
N VAL A 43 -4.68 -43.77 7.47
CA VAL A 43 -4.28 -42.35 7.51
C VAL A 43 -5.04 -41.77 8.68
N GLN A 44 -4.31 -41.39 9.71
CA GLN A 44 -4.90 -40.88 10.94
C GLN A 44 -5.69 -39.63 10.53
N ALA A 45 -7.02 -39.76 10.47
CA ALA A 45 -7.87 -38.60 10.27
C ALA A 45 -7.50 -37.60 11.36
N PRO A 46 -7.37 -36.29 11.04
CA PRO A 46 -7.11 -35.29 12.06
C PRO A 46 -8.13 -35.49 13.18
N ALA A 47 -7.65 -35.68 14.40
CA ALA A 47 -8.51 -35.97 15.53
C ALA A 47 -9.64 -34.93 15.57
N PRO A 48 -10.90 -35.33 15.79
CA PRO A 48 -12.00 -34.38 15.83
C PRO A 48 -11.69 -33.34 16.90
N VAL A 49 -11.53 -32.08 16.48
CA VAL A 49 -11.33 -30.96 17.40
C VAL A 49 -12.62 -30.84 18.20
N ALA A 50 -12.60 -31.18 19.49
CA ALA A 50 -13.79 -30.98 20.32
C ALA A 50 -14.07 -29.48 20.48
N PRO A 51 -15.34 -29.06 20.58
CA PRO A 51 -15.65 -27.70 20.98
C PRO A 51 -15.04 -27.42 22.36
N LEU A 52 -14.53 -26.20 22.54
CA LEU A 52 -13.91 -25.81 23.80
C LEU A 52 -15.00 -25.67 24.87
N PRO A 53 -14.77 -26.16 26.10
CA PRO A 53 -15.63 -25.85 27.23
C PRO A 53 -15.63 -24.35 27.49
N SER A 54 -16.68 -23.86 28.14
CA SER A 54 -16.76 -22.47 28.55
C SER A 54 -15.65 -22.13 29.55
N LEU A 55 -15.30 -20.85 29.65
CA LEU A 55 -14.29 -20.39 30.58
C LEU A 55 -14.65 -20.68 32.04
N GLU A 56 -15.94 -20.61 32.36
CA GLU A 56 -16.47 -20.90 33.70
C GLU A 56 -16.30 -22.37 34.05
N GLU A 57 -16.59 -23.28 33.11
CA GLU A 57 -16.38 -24.72 33.28
C GLU A 57 -14.89 -25.06 33.49
N LEU A 58 -13.99 -24.45 32.72
CA LEU A 58 -12.54 -24.65 32.87
C LEU A 58 -12.00 -24.16 34.21
N LEU A 59 -12.54 -23.06 34.74
CA LEU A 59 -12.15 -22.54 36.05
C LEU A 59 -12.69 -23.41 37.19
N ALA A 60 -13.92 -23.90 37.09
CA ALA A 60 -14.49 -24.83 38.06
C ALA A 60 -13.72 -26.17 38.08
N GLU A 61 -13.32 -26.66 36.91
CA GLU A 61 -12.48 -27.85 36.77
C GLU A 61 -11.09 -27.65 37.41
N ALA A 62 -10.48 -26.47 37.23
CA ALA A 62 -9.20 -26.15 37.86
C ALA A 62 -9.28 -26.12 39.40
N GLU A 63 -10.38 -25.60 39.96
CA GLU A 63 -10.62 -25.64 41.41
C GLU A 63 -10.80 -27.08 41.90
N SER A 64 -11.58 -27.90 41.19
CA SER A 64 -11.77 -29.31 41.52
C SER A 64 -10.46 -30.10 41.51
N VAL A 65 -9.56 -29.82 40.56
CA VAL A 65 -8.22 -30.45 40.48
C VAL A 65 -7.34 -30.01 41.65
N PHE A 66 -7.41 -28.74 42.04
CA PHE A 66 -6.60 -28.22 43.16
C PHE A 66 -7.04 -28.78 44.52
N THR A 67 -8.33 -29.06 44.69
CA THR A 67 -8.89 -29.64 45.93
C THR A 67 -8.83 -31.16 46.01
N ALA A 68 -8.32 -31.85 44.99
CA ALA A 68 -8.23 -33.31 44.97
C ALA A 68 -7.24 -33.80 46.05
N GLU A 69 -7.68 -34.73 46.89
CA GLU A 69 -6.88 -35.24 48.01
C GLU A 69 -6.01 -36.43 47.60
N THR A 70 -6.42 -37.20 46.59
CA THR A 70 -5.68 -38.37 46.10
C THR A 70 -5.42 -38.32 44.60
N ALA A 71 -4.35 -38.99 44.15
CA ALA A 71 -4.04 -39.10 42.73
C ALA A 71 -5.09 -39.91 41.93
N GLN A 72 -5.93 -40.68 42.61
CA GLN A 72 -7.04 -41.43 41.99
C GLN A 72 -8.24 -40.54 41.69
N ASP A 73 -8.37 -39.40 42.38
CA ASP A 73 -9.42 -38.41 42.17
C ASP A 73 -9.15 -37.52 40.94
N LEU A 74 -7.93 -37.57 40.41
CA LEU A 74 -7.53 -36.87 39.19
C LEU A 74 -7.85 -37.74 37.95
N TYR A 75 -8.70 -37.23 37.06
CA TYR A 75 -9.00 -37.88 35.78
C TYR A 75 -7.79 -37.84 34.82
N ARG A 76 -7.77 -38.72 33.80
CA ARG A 76 -6.73 -38.71 32.75
C ARG A 76 -6.72 -37.37 32.02
N ARG A 77 -5.53 -36.84 31.72
CA ARG A 77 -5.31 -35.67 30.84
C ARG A 77 -6.01 -35.86 29.49
N THR A 78 -7.25 -35.40 29.37
CA THR A 78 -8.15 -35.67 28.24
C THR A 78 -8.41 -34.42 27.40
N LEU A 79 -8.28 -33.24 27.99
CA LEU A 79 -8.44 -31.98 27.27
C LEU A 79 -7.25 -31.76 26.32
N THR A 80 -7.49 -31.91 25.02
CA THR A 80 -6.48 -31.67 23.98
C THR A 80 -7.08 -30.74 22.95
N VAL A 81 -6.58 -29.51 22.87
CA VAL A 81 -7.06 -28.51 21.92
C VAL A 81 -6.29 -28.68 20.61
N GLY A 82 -6.93 -29.26 19.59
CA GLY A 82 -6.33 -29.53 18.27
C GLY A 82 -6.52 -28.43 17.23
N GLY A 83 -6.81 -27.20 17.68
CA GLY A 83 -7.12 -26.06 16.81
C GLY A 83 -8.49 -25.45 17.11
N VAL A 84 -9.00 -24.66 16.18
CA VAL A 84 -10.32 -24.03 16.28
C VAL A 84 -11.36 -24.97 15.68
N HIS A 85 -12.40 -25.32 16.43
CA HIS A 85 -13.51 -26.12 15.93
C HIS A 85 -14.34 -25.34 14.89
N PRO A 86 -14.85 -25.96 13.80
CA PRO A 86 -15.59 -25.25 12.74
C PRO A 86 -16.87 -24.54 13.18
N SER A 87 -17.44 -24.87 14.34
CA SER A 87 -18.61 -24.17 14.88
C SER A 87 -18.28 -22.81 15.53
N GLU A 88 -17.00 -22.51 15.75
CA GLU A 88 -16.55 -21.28 16.39
C GLU A 88 -16.55 -20.11 15.40
N THR A 89 -17.13 -18.97 15.78
CA THR A 89 -17.19 -17.78 14.94
C THR A 89 -15.93 -16.92 15.09
N VAL A 90 -14.79 -17.45 14.64
CA VAL A 90 -13.51 -16.74 14.68
C VAL A 90 -13.04 -16.32 13.29
N SER A 91 -12.07 -15.39 13.23
CA SER A 91 -11.47 -14.98 11.96
C SER A 91 -10.75 -16.14 11.27
N THR A 92 -10.76 -16.14 9.93
CA THR A 92 -10.07 -17.15 9.12
C THR A 92 -8.57 -17.23 9.41
N LYS A 93 -7.93 -16.10 9.72
CA LYS A 93 -6.53 -16.04 10.16
C LYS A 93 -6.30 -16.72 11.51
N LEU A 94 -7.25 -16.62 12.45
CA LEU A 94 -7.15 -17.32 13.73
C LEU A 94 -7.41 -18.81 13.54
N ALA A 95 -8.42 -19.19 12.75
CA ALA A 95 -8.69 -20.59 12.42
C ALA A 95 -7.48 -21.28 11.78
N GLY A 96 -6.84 -20.64 10.80
CA GLY A 96 -5.64 -21.16 10.14
C GLY A 96 -4.39 -21.25 11.03
N ASN A 97 -4.33 -20.49 12.14
CA ASN A 97 -3.24 -20.52 13.11
C ASN A 97 -3.58 -21.24 14.42
N GLY A 98 -4.80 -21.76 14.56
CA GLY A 98 -5.32 -22.32 15.81
C GLY A 98 -4.42 -23.41 16.40
N GLN A 99 -3.90 -24.30 15.55
CA GLN A 99 -2.99 -25.37 15.99
C GLN A 99 -1.68 -24.80 16.53
N LYS A 100 -1.08 -23.83 15.84
CA LYS A 100 0.17 -23.19 16.28
C LYS A 100 0.00 -22.46 17.60
N LEU A 101 -1.14 -21.79 17.78
CA LEU A 101 -1.49 -21.13 19.04
C LEU A 101 -1.62 -22.15 20.17
N SER A 102 -2.33 -23.26 19.93
CA SER A 102 -2.48 -24.34 20.90
C SER A 102 -1.13 -24.95 21.31
N ASP A 103 -0.28 -25.26 20.32
CA ASP A 103 1.04 -25.83 20.57
C ASP A 103 1.95 -24.86 21.35
N ALA A 104 1.92 -23.56 21.01
CA ALA A 104 2.67 -22.55 21.72
C ALA A 104 2.21 -22.40 23.18
N LEU A 105 0.89 -22.33 23.41
CA LEU A 105 0.32 -22.25 24.76
C LEU A 105 0.64 -23.50 25.57
N ARG A 106 0.57 -24.70 24.96
CA ARG A 106 0.93 -25.96 25.62
C ARG A 106 2.39 -25.97 26.07
N ASN A 107 3.30 -25.46 25.24
CA ASN A 107 4.72 -25.36 25.59
C ASN A 107 4.99 -24.36 26.72
N VAL A 108 4.26 -23.24 26.75
CA VAL A 108 4.41 -22.20 27.78
C VAL A 108 3.77 -22.64 29.11
N VAL A 109 2.59 -23.25 29.06
CA VAL A 109 1.84 -23.68 30.24
C VAL A 109 2.55 -24.87 30.92
N GLY A 110 2.98 -25.88 30.16
CA GLY A 110 3.87 -26.96 30.63
C GLY A 110 3.61 -27.45 32.07
N GLU A 111 4.65 -27.46 32.90
CA GLU A 111 4.60 -27.79 34.34
C GLU A 111 4.51 -26.53 35.25
N THR A 112 4.18 -25.36 34.69
CA THR A 112 4.37 -24.08 35.38
C THR A 112 3.15 -23.62 36.20
N LEU A 113 1.94 -24.04 35.84
CA LEU A 113 0.72 -23.71 36.58
C LEU A 113 0.55 -24.65 37.78
N LYS A 114 0.46 -24.08 38.99
CA LYS A 114 0.36 -24.83 40.25
C LYS A 114 -0.94 -24.57 41.01
N THR A 115 -1.54 -23.41 40.80
CA THR A 115 -2.76 -22.97 41.48
C THR A 115 -3.81 -22.45 40.49
N PRO A 116 -5.10 -22.43 40.87
CA PRO A 116 -6.15 -21.80 40.07
C PRO A 116 -5.88 -20.31 39.80
N ASP A 117 -5.18 -19.61 40.69
CA ASP A 117 -4.80 -18.21 40.49
C ASP A 117 -3.73 -18.01 39.41
N ASP A 118 -2.81 -18.97 39.26
CA ASP A 118 -1.84 -18.96 38.16
C ASP A 118 -2.55 -19.07 36.80
N LEU A 119 -3.59 -19.92 36.71
CA LEU A 119 -4.42 -20.05 35.51
C LEU A 119 -5.15 -18.72 35.20
N ARG A 120 -5.78 -18.11 36.21
CA ARG A 120 -6.44 -16.80 36.07
C ARG A 120 -5.45 -15.70 35.64
N TYR A 121 -4.22 -15.73 36.13
CA TYR A 121 -3.18 -14.77 35.74
C TYR A 121 -2.75 -15.00 34.28
N ALA A 122 -2.47 -16.24 33.88
CA ALA A 122 -2.10 -16.58 32.51
C ALA A 122 -3.18 -16.17 31.48
N MET A 123 -4.45 -16.41 31.81
CA MET A 123 -5.59 -15.96 31.00
C MET A 123 -5.64 -14.44 30.85
N ARG A 124 -5.40 -13.69 31.93
CA ARG A 124 -5.35 -12.21 31.88
C ARG A 124 -4.21 -11.70 31.01
N VAL A 125 -3.03 -12.32 31.10
CA VAL A 125 -1.89 -11.99 30.24
C VAL A 125 -2.22 -12.27 28.77
N PHE A 126 -2.78 -13.44 28.47
CA PHE A 126 -3.20 -13.78 27.11
C PHE A 126 -4.24 -12.81 26.57
N ALA A 127 -5.27 -12.50 27.36
CA ALA A 127 -6.30 -11.53 26.99
C ALA A 127 -5.72 -10.13 26.73
N ALA A 128 -4.77 -9.67 27.54
CA ALA A 128 -4.11 -8.38 27.33
C ALA A 128 -3.34 -8.33 26.00
N HIS A 129 -2.60 -9.38 25.65
CA HIS A 129 -1.93 -9.48 24.36
C HIS A 129 -2.91 -9.56 23.18
N ALA A 130 -4.01 -10.31 23.34
CA ALA A 130 -5.06 -10.39 22.33
C ALA A 130 -5.73 -9.02 22.09
N VAL A 131 -6.03 -8.27 23.16
CA VAL A 131 -6.57 -6.90 23.06
C VAL A 131 -5.58 -5.97 22.35
N ASN A 132 -4.29 -6.01 22.69
CA ASN A 132 -3.27 -5.22 21.99
C ASN A 132 -3.19 -5.56 20.50
N SER A 133 -3.28 -6.85 20.14
CA SER A 133 -3.33 -7.26 18.74
C SER A 133 -4.58 -6.74 18.02
N LEU A 134 -5.75 -6.77 18.68
CA LEU A 134 -6.99 -6.22 18.13
C LEU A 134 -6.90 -4.71 17.92
N ILE A 135 -6.34 -3.97 18.88
CA ILE A 135 -6.08 -2.53 18.76
C ILE A 135 -5.17 -2.24 17.57
N GLY A 136 -4.09 -3.00 17.41
CA GLY A 136 -3.18 -2.89 16.27
C GLY A 136 -3.90 -3.08 14.93
N ASN A 137 -4.60 -4.21 14.77
CA ASN A 137 -5.36 -4.50 13.55
C ASN A 137 -6.40 -3.41 13.25
N ARG A 138 -7.13 -2.94 14.28
CA ARG A 138 -8.15 -1.91 14.11
C ARG A 138 -7.55 -0.57 13.72
N ARG A 139 -6.40 -0.21 14.30
CA ARG A 139 -5.66 0.99 13.95
C ARG A 139 -5.24 0.95 12.48
N ASP A 140 -4.70 -0.16 12.01
CA ASP A 140 -4.27 -0.32 10.61
C ASP A 140 -5.45 -0.17 9.65
N GLU A 141 -6.59 -0.81 9.94
CA GLU A 141 -7.82 -0.65 9.15
C GLU A 141 -8.31 0.80 9.09
N LEU A 142 -8.31 1.51 10.22
CA LEU A 142 -8.75 2.89 10.29
C LEU A 142 -7.80 3.81 9.52
N MET A 143 -6.49 3.61 9.66
CA MET A 143 -5.47 4.36 8.92
C MET A 143 -5.64 4.20 7.40
N ILE A 144 -5.92 2.98 6.92
CA ILE A 144 -6.18 2.73 5.49
C ILE A 144 -7.43 3.49 5.03
N ARG A 145 -8.54 3.40 5.77
CA ARG A 145 -9.79 4.09 5.42
C ARG A 145 -9.65 5.61 5.42
N GLU A 146 -8.95 6.15 6.42
CA GLU A 146 -8.66 7.58 6.52
C GLU A 146 -7.78 8.04 5.34
N ALA A 147 -6.79 7.24 4.95
CA ALA A 147 -5.95 7.51 3.79
C ALA A 147 -6.75 7.46 2.47
N GLU A 148 -7.65 6.50 2.30
CA GLU A 148 -8.52 6.41 1.12
C GLU A 148 -9.50 7.59 1.04
N ALA A 149 -10.11 7.97 2.16
CA ALA A 149 -10.98 9.13 2.23
C ALA A 149 -10.21 10.43 1.91
N ALA A 150 -9.00 10.60 2.45
CA ALA A 150 -8.14 11.73 2.13
C ALA A 150 -7.77 11.76 0.63
N LYS A 151 -7.43 10.61 0.05
CA LYS A 151 -7.12 10.49 -1.39
C LYS A 151 -8.30 10.88 -2.27
N ALA A 152 -9.52 10.47 -1.91
CA ALA A 152 -10.72 10.84 -2.67
C ALA A 152 -10.93 12.36 -2.71
N VAL A 153 -10.72 13.05 -1.58
CA VAL A 153 -10.77 14.52 -1.51
C VAL A 153 -9.66 15.14 -2.37
N HIS A 154 -8.42 14.65 -2.25
CA HIS A 154 -7.29 15.14 -3.04
C HIS A 154 -7.51 14.98 -4.55
N ASN A 155 -8.03 13.84 -5.02
CA ASN A 155 -8.26 13.61 -6.46
C ASN A 155 -9.13 14.69 -7.12
N GLU A 156 -10.18 15.16 -6.43
CA GLU A 156 -11.06 16.21 -6.96
C GLU A 156 -10.30 17.53 -7.12
N TRP A 157 -9.52 17.92 -6.10
CA TRP A 157 -8.74 19.15 -6.12
C TRP A 157 -7.57 19.08 -7.11
N GLU A 158 -6.85 17.96 -7.13
CA GLU A 158 -5.75 17.69 -8.05
C GLU A 158 -6.22 17.85 -9.50
N GLN A 159 -7.37 17.28 -9.85
CA GLN A 159 -7.93 17.43 -11.20
C GLN A 159 -8.27 18.88 -11.53
N LYS A 160 -8.92 19.62 -10.63
CA LYS A 160 -9.26 21.04 -10.84
C LYS A 160 -8.02 21.90 -11.03
N VAL A 161 -7.01 21.73 -10.16
CA VAL A 161 -5.73 22.45 -10.26
C VAL A 161 -5.00 22.07 -11.54
N LEU A 162 -4.97 20.78 -11.91
CA LEU A 162 -4.30 20.30 -13.11
C LEU A 162 -4.90 20.91 -14.38
N VAL A 163 -6.23 20.95 -14.49
CA VAL A 163 -6.93 21.54 -15.63
C VAL A 163 -6.63 23.03 -15.74
N ALA A 164 -6.75 23.77 -14.63
CA ALA A 164 -6.47 25.20 -14.59
C ALA A 164 -5.00 25.52 -14.92
N ALA A 165 -4.06 24.79 -14.32
CA ALA A 165 -2.62 24.98 -14.53
C ALA A 165 -2.20 24.67 -15.97
N ARG A 166 -2.71 23.57 -16.57
CA ARG A 166 -2.45 23.26 -17.99
C ARG A 166 -3.06 24.29 -18.94
N GLY A 167 -4.22 24.85 -18.60
CA GLY A 167 -4.81 25.97 -19.35
C GLY A 167 -3.93 27.22 -19.33
N GLU A 168 -3.38 27.59 -18.17
CA GLU A 168 -2.42 28.71 -18.07
C GLU A 168 -1.14 28.43 -18.86
N VAL A 169 -0.60 27.20 -18.79
CA VAL A 169 0.56 26.80 -19.61
C VAL A 169 0.28 26.96 -21.11
N ALA A 170 -0.87 26.47 -21.58
CA ALA A 170 -1.25 26.59 -22.99
C ALA A 170 -1.43 28.06 -23.41
N ALA A 171 -2.01 28.90 -22.54
CA ALA A 171 -2.15 30.34 -22.79
C ALA A 171 -0.78 31.02 -22.94
N ILE A 172 0.17 30.71 -22.05
CA ILE A 172 1.50 31.29 -22.07
C ILE A 172 2.27 30.82 -23.31
N GLN A 173 2.20 29.53 -23.65
CA GLN A 173 2.78 29.01 -24.89
C GLN A 173 2.21 29.68 -26.14
N ALA A 174 0.89 29.89 -26.21
CA ALA A 174 0.24 30.59 -27.33
C ALA A 174 0.72 32.04 -27.45
N SER A 175 0.74 32.77 -26.33
CA SER A 175 1.22 34.17 -26.29
C SER A 175 2.70 34.33 -26.66
N GLY A 176 3.52 33.30 -26.46
CA GLY A 176 4.93 33.30 -26.85
C GLY A 176 5.15 33.07 -28.34
N LYS A 177 4.14 32.60 -29.08
CA LYS A 177 4.23 32.24 -30.51
C LYS A 177 3.45 33.19 -31.42
N LEU A 178 2.32 33.68 -30.92
CA LEU A 178 1.41 34.57 -31.66
C LEU A 178 1.71 36.03 -31.35
N SER A 179 1.35 36.93 -32.25
CA SER A 179 1.31 38.36 -31.91
C SER A 179 0.25 38.62 -30.83
N ALA A 180 0.30 39.79 -30.19
CA ALA A 180 -0.70 40.15 -29.18
C ALA A 180 -2.12 40.15 -29.76
N GLU A 181 -2.29 40.65 -30.99
CA GLU A 181 -3.57 40.70 -31.69
C GLU A 181 -4.06 39.30 -32.09
N GLU A 182 -3.16 38.43 -32.55
CA GLU A 182 -3.49 37.05 -32.90
C GLU A 182 -3.87 36.23 -31.66
N PHE A 183 -3.21 36.48 -30.53
CA PHE A 183 -3.53 35.83 -29.27
C PHE A 183 -4.89 36.29 -28.72
N GLU A 184 -5.20 37.59 -28.77
CA GLU A 184 -6.53 38.10 -28.42
C GLU A 184 -7.61 37.45 -29.30
N PHE A 185 -7.38 37.38 -30.62
CA PHE A 185 -8.31 36.73 -31.54
C PHE A 185 -8.46 35.22 -31.25
N LEU A 186 -7.39 34.54 -30.86
CA LEU A 186 -7.44 33.15 -30.43
C LEU A 186 -8.35 32.98 -29.20
N LEU A 187 -8.22 33.86 -28.20
CA LEU A 187 -9.06 33.84 -27.01
C LEU A 187 -10.53 34.11 -27.35
N GLU A 188 -10.83 35.02 -28.28
CA GLU A 188 -12.20 35.24 -28.77
C GLU A 188 -12.79 34.00 -29.44
N LEU A 189 -11.99 33.25 -30.22
CA LEU A 189 -12.45 32.00 -30.83
C LEU A 189 -12.72 30.91 -29.78
N VAL A 190 -11.90 30.84 -28.73
CA VAL A 190 -12.11 29.94 -27.60
C VAL A 190 -13.39 30.30 -26.86
N ASP A 191 -13.59 31.58 -26.53
CA ASP A 191 -14.76 32.09 -25.84
C ASP A 191 -16.04 31.93 -26.70
N GLY A 192 -15.89 31.97 -28.04
CA GLY A 192 -16.94 31.69 -29.02
C GLY A 192 -17.22 30.20 -29.30
N ASN A 193 -16.62 29.27 -28.54
CA ASN A 193 -16.74 27.81 -28.71
C ASN A 193 -16.31 27.29 -30.10
N LYS A 194 -15.32 27.95 -30.72
CA LYS A 194 -14.75 27.58 -32.03
C LYS A 194 -13.36 26.96 -31.88
N ALA A 195 -13.24 25.96 -31.00
CA ALA A 195 -11.95 25.33 -30.65
C ALA A 195 -11.17 24.79 -31.87
N GLY A 196 -11.86 24.25 -32.89
CA GLY A 196 -11.19 23.77 -34.11
C GLY A 196 -10.56 24.90 -34.94
N MET A 197 -11.20 26.07 -34.99
CA MET A 197 -10.62 27.26 -35.65
C MET A 197 -9.47 27.83 -34.84
N ALA A 198 -9.61 27.87 -33.51
CA ALA A 198 -8.55 28.28 -32.61
C ALA A 198 -7.31 27.38 -32.74
N GLN A 199 -7.47 26.05 -32.86
CA GLN A 199 -6.36 25.13 -33.09
C GLN A 199 -5.66 25.37 -34.43
N ASN A 200 -6.42 25.66 -35.49
CA ASN A 200 -5.83 25.97 -36.80
C ASN A 200 -5.01 27.27 -36.78
N LEU A 201 -5.41 28.26 -35.98
CA LEU A 201 -4.68 29.50 -35.78
C LEU A 201 -3.43 29.31 -34.92
N ALA A 202 -3.54 28.55 -33.82
CA ALA A 202 -2.47 28.35 -32.86
C ALA A 202 -1.34 27.42 -33.36
N GLY A 203 -1.65 26.57 -34.33
CA GLY A 203 -0.76 25.52 -34.82
C GLY A 203 -0.72 24.29 -33.90
N PRO A 204 0.04 23.24 -34.27
CA PRO A 204 0.03 21.94 -33.58
C PRO A 204 0.71 21.94 -32.20
N ASP A 205 1.51 22.96 -31.90
CA ASP A 205 2.31 22.99 -30.68
C ASP A 205 1.60 23.62 -29.48
N VAL A 206 0.43 24.23 -29.70
CA VAL A 206 -0.38 24.85 -28.64
C VAL A 206 -1.54 23.92 -28.31
N ASP A 207 -1.66 23.55 -27.03
CA ASP A 207 -2.76 22.72 -26.53
C ASP A 207 -4.04 23.56 -26.33
N VAL A 208 -4.76 23.83 -27.42
CA VAL A 208 -6.04 24.56 -27.38
C VAL A 208 -7.10 23.82 -26.55
N PRO A 209 -7.22 22.47 -26.58
CA PRO A 209 -8.10 21.77 -25.66
C PRO A 209 -7.83 22.07 -24.17
N ALA A 210 -6.57 22.09 -23.75
CA ALA A 210 -6.21 22.48 -22.38
C ALA A 210 -6.53 23.95 -22.09
N LEU A 211 -6.27 24.84 -23.05
CA LEU A 211 -6.62 26.27 -22.94
C LEU A 211 -8.12 26.48 -22.73
N VAL A 212 -8.96 25.79 -23.51
CA VAL A 212 -10.43 25.83 -23.39
C VAL A 212 -10.86 25.32 -22.01
N ALA A 213 -10.29 24.20 -21.56
CA ALA A 213 -10.67 23.58 -20.29
C ALA A 213 -10.30 24.42 -19.05
N GLY A 214 -9.15 25.11 -19.09
CA GLY A 214 -8.70 25.99 -17.99
C GLY A 214 -9.16 27.44 -18.10
N ARG A 215 -9.86 27.81 -19.18
CA ARG A 215 -10.26 29.20 -19.44
C ARG A 215 -11.09 29.77 -18.27
N GLY A 216 -10.69 30.94 -17.77
CA GLY A 216 -11.39 31.65 -16.70
C GLY A 216 -11.18 31.07 -15.29
N THR A 217 -10.27 30.11 -15.14
CA THR A 217 -9.92 29.54 -13.83
C THR A 217 -8.51 29.95 -13.41
N ASP A 218 -8.36 30.36 -12.16
CA ASP A 218 -7.06 30.63 -11.55
C ASP A 218 -6.66 29.46 -10.65
N TRP A 219 -5.64 28.71 -11.07
CA TRP A 219 -5.16 27.56 -10.31
C TRP A 219 -4.64 27.96 -8.93
N ARG A 220 -4.18 29.21 -8.73
CA ARG A 220 -3.68 29.70 -7.42
C ARG A 220 -4.81 29.81 -6.41
N SER A 221 -5.96 30.35 -6.83
CA SER A 221 -7.19 30.39 -6.03
C SER A 221 -7.70 28.98 -5.68
N ILE A 222 -7.68 28.06 -6.65
CA ILE A 222 -8.07 26.67 -6.44
C ILE A 222 -7.09 25.98 -5.47
N ALA A 223 -5.78 26.19 -5.61
CA ALA A 223 -4.76 25.63 -4.74
C ALA A 223 -4.85 26.18 -3.31
N ASN A 224 -5.21 27.45 -3.12
CA ASN A 224 -5.53 28.02 -1.80
C ASN A 224 -6.75 27.33 -1.18
N SER A 225 -7.80 27.12 -1.97
CA SER A 225 -9.00 26.42 -1.51
C SER A 225 -8.70 24.96 -1.16
N TRP A 226 -7.84 24.30 -1.95
CA TRP A 226 -7.33 22.97 -1.68
C TRP A 226 -6.55 22.91 -0.36
N ALA A 227 -5.68 23.90 -0.10
CA ALA A 227 -4.92 23.99 1.15
C ALA A 227 -5.83 24.12 2.38
N GLY A 228 -6.94 24.86 2.26
CA GLY A 228 -7.92 25.03 3.34
C GLY A 228 -8.87 23.84 3.52
N ALA A 229 -9.15 23.08 2.46
CA ALA A 229 -10.11 21.97 2.49
C ALA A 229 -9.48 20.63 2.92
N CYS A 230 -8.19 20.42 2.64
CA CYS A 230 -7.51 19.16 2.92
C CYS A 230 -6.92 19.11 4.33
N LYS A 231 -6.82 17.90 4.90
CA LYS A 231 -6.18 17.64 6.22
C LYS A 231 -4.75 17.09 6.09
N SER A 232 -4.29 16.85 4.88
CA SER A 232 -2.98 16.27 4.59
C SER A 232 -2.35 16.96 3.38
N ARG A 233 -1.02 16.84 3.24
CA ARG A 233 -0.27 17.35 2.10
C ARG A 233 -0.72 16.65 0.81
N GLY A 234 -0.88 17.43 -0.27
CA GLY A 234 -1.15 16.96 -1.62
C GLY A 234 -0.15 17.55 -2.60
N ALA A 235 -0.02 16.94 -3.77
CA ALA A 235 0.87 17.42 -4.82
C ALA A 235 0.32 17.03 -6.20
N VAL A 236 0.48 17.91 -7.18
CA VAL A 236 0.13 17.63 -8.57
C VAL A 236 1.25 18.03 -9.49
N THR A 237 1.66 17.09 -10.35
CA THR A 237 2.73 17.28 -11.33
C THR A 237 2.15 17.39 -12.73
N PHE A 238 2.67 18.29 -13.54
CA PHE A 238 2.27 18.48 -14.93
C PHE A 238 3.45 18.90 -15.80
N GLU A 239 3.37 18.55 -17.09
CA GLU A 239 4.37 18.91 -18.09
C GLU A 239 3.98 20.21 -18.80
N ALA A 240 4.96 20.97 -19.22
CA ALA A 240 4.81 22.21 -19.98
C ALA A 240 5.56 22.19 -21.32
N GLY A 241 5.76 20.99 -21.88
CA GLY A 241 6.50 20.79 -23.11
C GLY A 241 8.02 20.90 -22.92
N ALA A 242 8.75 21.12 -24.02
CA ALA A 242 10.19 21.30 -24.00
C ALA A 242 10.57 22.75 -24.32
N ASP A 243 11.52 23.30 -23.57
CA ASP A 243 12.18 24.56 -23.89
C ASP A 243 13.59 24.31 -24.43
N ALA A 244 14.37 25.38 -24.64
CA ALA A 244 15.74 25.29 -25.13
C ALA A 244 16.68 24.47 -24.21
N ALA A 245 16.29 24.22 -22.96
CA ALA A 245 17.03 23.41 -21.99
C ALA A 245 16.44 21.99 -21.80
N GLY A 246 15.40 21.62 -22.55
CA GLY A 246 14.79 20.29 -22.54
C GLY A 246 13.37 20.26 -21.97
N PRO A 247 12.82 19.06 -21.68
CA PRO A 247 11.47 18.90 -21.16
C PRO A 247 11.30 19.58 -19.79
N ARG A 248 10.14 20.20 -19.57
CA ARG A 248 9.81 20.96 -18.37
C ARG A 248 8.61 20.41 -17.64
N SER A 249 8.88 20.02 -16.40
CA SER A 249 7.87 19.55 -15.46
C SER A 249 7.73 20.55 -14.32
N PHE A 250 6.49 20.78 -13.91
CA PHE A 250 6.12 21.61 -12.77
C PHE A 250 5.38 20.75 -11.76
N CYS A 251 5.51 21.10 -10.49
CA CYS A 251 4.81 20.47 -9.39
C CYS A 251 4.20 21.57 -8.51
N ILE A 252 2.90 21.47 -8.25
CA ILE A 252 2.22 22.30 -7.26
C ILE A 252 2.02 21.43 -6.03
N GLU A 253 2.67 21.80 -4.94
CA GLU A 253 2.46 21.19 -3.65
C GLU A 253 1.55 22.03 -2.78
N VAL A 254 0.62 21.36 -2.10
CA VAL A 254 -0.33 21.98 -1.19
C VAL A 254 -0.17 21.35 0.18
N GLN A 255 -0.10 22.18 1.21
CA GLN A 255 -0.02 21.71 2.59
C GLN A 255 -1.06 22.44 3.44
N PRO A 256 -1.84 21.70 4.27
CA PRO A 256 -2.79 22.33 5.18
C PRO A 256 -2.06 23.33 6.07
N GLU A 257 -2.68 24.50 6.24
CA GLU A 257 -2.17 25.61 7.09
C GLU A 257 -0.81 26.19 6.66
N ALA A 258 -0.20 25.69 5.57
CA ALA A 258 1.09 26.16 5.05
C ALA A 258 1.03 26.49 3.54
N GLY A 259 -0.19 26.65 3.03
CA GLY A 259 -0.49 27.09 1.67
C GLY A 259 0.06 26.19 0.55
N TRP A 260 0.16 26.77 -0.65
CA TRP A 260 0.71 26.11 -1.83
C TRP A 260 2.08 26.67 -2.25
N VAL A 261 2.85 25.83 -2.93
CA VAL A 261 4.16 26.12 -3.54
C VAL A 261 4.23 25.52 -4.93
N LEU A 262 4.57 26.33 -5.93
CA LEU A 262 4.89 25.92 -7.29
C LEU A 262 6.40 25.73 -7.43
N MET A 263 6.77 24.56 -7.92
CA MET A 263 8.15 24.16 -8.17
C MET A 263 8.35 23.76 -9.61
N THR A 264 9.56 23.92 -10.10
CA THR A 264 10.00 23.44 -11.41
C THR A 264 11.10 22.40 -11.26
N HIS A 265 11.10 21.40 -12.13
CA HIS A 265 12.12 20.36 -12.13
C HIS A 265 13.34 20.79 -12.93
N VAL A 266 14.51 20.87 -12.29
CA VAL A 266 15.80 21.23 -12.90
C VAL A 266 16.90 20.34 -12.34
N ASP A 267 17.66 19.70 -13.23
CA ASP A 267 18.80 18.83 -12.90
C ASP A 267 18.51 17.79 -11.80
N GLN A 268 17.37 17.09 -11.92
CA GLN A 268 16.88 16.06 -10.99
C GLN A 268 16.43 16.59 -9.62
N GLN A 269 16.13 17.89 -9.52
CA GLN A 269 15.67 18.53 -8.29
C GLN A 269 14.47 19.43 -8.53
N TRP A 270 13.54 19.45 -7.56
CA TRP A 270 12.44 20.41 -7.54
C TRP A 270 12.91 21.70 -6.89
N ILE A 271 12.79 22.81 -7.61
CA ILE A 271 13.15 24.14 -7.11
C ILE A 271 11.89 25.00 -7.06
N PRO A 272 11.50 25.52 -5.88
CA PRO A 272 10.40 26.47 -5.75
C PRO A 272 10.64 27.74 -6.55
N ILE A 273 9.61 28.20 -7.28
CA ILE A 273 9.63 29.42 -8.10
C ILE A 273 8.53 30.41 -7.74
N GLU A 274 7.43 29.92 -7.16
CA GLU A 274 6.31 30.74 -6.71
C GLU A 274 5.66 30.06 -5.50
N ALA A 275 5.09 30.85 -4.59
CA ALA A 275 4.35 30.34 -3.44
C ALA A 275 3.22 31.28 -3.05
N SER A 276 2.22 30.72 -2.35
CA SER A 276 1.26 31.50 -1.57
C SER A 276 1.94 32.26 -0.42
N ALA A 277 1.22 33.23 0.16
CA ALA A 277 1.70 33.98 1.33
C ALA A 277 2.11 33.04 2.48
N ASP A 278 1.24 32.09 2.83
CA ASP A 278 1.49 31.11 3.91
C ASP A 278 2.61 30.13 3.56
N GLY A 279 2.79 29.82 2.26
CA GLY A 279 3.82 28.90 1.78
C GLY A 279 5.20 29.51 1.58
N THR A 280 5.34 30.83 1.66
CA THR A 280 6.57 31.54 1.25
C THR A 280 7.78 31.15 2.08
N ALA A 281 7.67 31.10 3.42
CA ALA A 281 8.78 30.74 4.29
C ALA A 281 9.31 29.31 4.01
N ARG A 282 8.39 28.36 3.78
CA ARG A 282 8.72 26.98 3.39
C ARG A 282 9.38 26.92 2.02
N ALA A 283 8.87 27.68 1.04
CA ALA A 283 9.42 27.72 -0.30
C ALA A 283 10.86 28.27 -0.31
N ILE A 284 11.12 29.34 0.46
CA ILE A 284 12.45 29.93 0.63
C ILE A 284 13.41 28.89 1.23
N SER A 285 13.05 28.29 2.36
CA SER A 285 13.90 27.27 3.02
C SER A 285 14.20 26.08 2.11
N THR A 286 13.19 25.58 1.38
CA THR A 286 13.35 24.48 0.42
C THR A 286 14.28 24.88 -0.74
N ARG A 287 14.13 26.12 -1.22
CA ARG A 287 14.96 26.66 -2.30
C ARG A 287 16.41 26.87 -1.88
N GLU A 288 16.65 27.40 -0.68
CA GLU A 288 18.01 27.53 -0.11
C GLU A 288 18.71 26.18 -0.03
N GLN A 289 18.02 25.15 0.48
CA GLN A 289 18.55 23.81 0.53
C GLN A 289 18.85 23.26 -0.87
N ALA A 290 17.94 23.46 -1.83
CA ALA A 290 18.19 23.05 -3.22
C ALA A 290 19.41 23.77 -3.83
N MET A 291 19.54 25.08 -3.61
CA MET A 291 20.68 25.86 -4.11
C MET A 291 22.00 25.44 -3.45
N LEU A 292 21.99 25.13 -2.16
CA LEU A 292 23.15 24.60 -1.44
C LEU A 292 23.62 23.26 -2.02
N VAL A 293 22.70 22.33 -2.28
CA VAL A 293 23.06 21.04 -2.89
C VAL A 293 23.65 21.23 -4.29
N ARG A 294 23.11 22.17 -5.07
CA ARG A 294 23.65 22.52 -6.39
C ARG A 294 25.04 23.14 -6.30
N SER A 295 25.27 24.07 -5.37
CA SER A 295 26.57 24.71 -5.19
C SER A 295 27.64 23.70 -4.76
N LEU A 296 27.29 22.78 -3.85
CA LEU A 296 28.17 21.67 -3.45
C LEU A 296 28.49 20.73 -4.63
N SER A 297 27.59 20.63 -5.60
CA SER A 297 27.76 19.83 -6.81
C SER A 297 28.39 20.61 -7.98
N ALA A 298 28.85 21.84 -7.76
CA ALA A 298 29.39 22.74 -8.79
C ALA A 298 28.48 22.91 -10.03
N LYS A 299 27.16 22.81 -9.86
CA LYS A 299 26.21 23.00 -10.96
C LYS A 299 26.03 24.50 -11.25
N PRO A 300 25.88 24.89 -12.54
CA PRO A 300 25.62 26.29 -12.90
C PRO A 300 24.26 26.77 -12.36
N ALA A 301 24.03 28.09 -12.43
CA ALA A 301 22.74 28.67 -12.05
C ALA A 301 21.59 28.01 -12.84
N PRO A 302 20.51 27.60 -12.18
CA PRO A 302 19.40 26.92 -12.84
C PRO A 302 18.67 27.87 -13.81
N TYR A 303 18.34 27.37 -15.00
CA TYR A 303 17.43 28.05 -15.90
C TYR A 303 15.99 27.58 -15.64
N PHE A 304 15.12 28.52 -15.24
CA PHE A 304 13.73 28.24 -14.83
C PHE A 304 12.69 28.28 -15.97
N GLY A 305 13.11 28.53 -17.21
CA GLY A 305 12.23 28.58 -18.37
C GLY A 305 11.45 29.89 -18.49
N VAL A 306 10.47 29.89 -19.41
CA VAL A 306 9.62 31.07 -19.74
C VAL A 306 8.15 30.90 -19.33
N VAL A 307 7.74 29.70 -18.92
CA VAL A 307 6.32 29.40 -18.66
C VAL A 307 5.83 30.07 -17.38
N PHE A 308 6.53 29.87 -16.26
CA PHE A 308 6.23 30.58 -15.01
C PHE A 308 7.42 31.45 -14.62
N ALA A 309 7.15 32.71 -14.32
CA ALA A 309 8.17 33.62 -13.82
C ALA A 309 8.65 33.18 -12.43
N ASP A 310 9.95 33.31 -12.19
CA ASP A 310 10.55 33.09 -10.89
C ASP A 310 10.23 34.26 -9.94
N LYS A 311 9.11 34.15 -9.22
CA LYS A 311 8.64 35.16 -8.26
C LYS A 311 9.39 35.12 -6.93
N LEU A 312 10.17 34.08 -6.68
CA LEU A 312 11.06 33.95 -5.51
C LEU A 312 12.48 34.48 -5.79
N ARG A 313 12.72 35.05 -6.97
CA ARG A 313 14.00 35.68 -7.32
C ARG A 313 14.27 36.89 -6.41
N GLY A 314 15.34 36.82 -5.62
CA GLY A 314 15.76 37.89 -4.69
C GLY A 314 15.14 37.82 -3.30
N ALA A 315 14.32 36.80 -3.01
CA ALA A 315 13.86 36.48 -1.65
C ALA A 315 14.87 35.59 -0.87
N VAL A 316 15.94 35.19 -1.55
CA VAL A 316 17.10 34.42 -1.06
C VAL A 316 18.36 35.19 -1.41
#